data_AF-A0A3M1HMH9-F1
#
_entry.id   AF-A0A3M1HMH9-F1
#
_cell.length_a   1.000
_cell.length_b   1.000
_cell.length_c   1.000
_cell.angle_alpha   90.00
_cell.angle_beta   90.00
_cell.angle_gamma   90.00
#
_symmetry.space_group_name_H-M   'P 1'
#
loop_
_entity.id
_entity.type
_entity.pdbx_description
1 polymer ?
#
loop_
_entity_poly.entity_id
_entity_poly.type
_entity_poly.pdbx_seq_one_letter_code
_entity_poly.pdbx_strand_id
1 'polypeptide(L)'
;MKHKSVERNLAKYLAGELSPPEKAKIESHLQICTECERKLDEIFEFEKSLQSLFIPHRAPQTLAQEILSKIEKKEVLFEPLPKGHTTIVVASTNHTWFQKFWKRLHYVFFLLILLGFILFWIYPLFFSLSSLKKGKKTTSKSFTSLNKNSLRKKKVLSPSPFSKEKETKRVSNKSKIWNQYEKNLNKALDFCYGWKKNEK
;
A
#
# COMPACT_ATOMS: atom_id res chain seq x y z
N MET A 1 -12.33 -12.47 3.85
CA MET A 1 -10.90 -12.07 3.78
C MET A 1 -10.25 -12.34 5.14
N LYS A 2 -8.95 -12.66 5.23
CA LYS A 2 -8.28 -12.92 6.53
C LYS A 2 -7.96 -11.59 7.24
N HIS A 3 -8.16 -11.49 8.56
CA HIS A 3 -7.88 -10.28 9.36
C HIS A 3 -6.51 -9.65 9.07
N LYS A 4 -5.44 -10.46 9.14
CA LYS A 4 -4.07 -10.01 8.86
C LYS A 4 -3.86 -9.43 7.45
N SER A 5 -4.72 -9.79 6.49
CA SER A 5 -4.67 -9.19 5.15
C SER A 5 -5.38 -7.85 5.10
N VAL A 6 -6.49 -7.71 5.83
CA VAL A 6 -7.25 -6.46 5.91
C VAL A 6 -6.42 -5.40 6.63
N GLU A 7 -5.86 -5.73 7.80
CA GLU A 7 -5.00 -4.83 8.59
C GLU A 7 -3.84 -4.24 7.78
N ARG A 8 -3.15 -5.07 6.99
CA ARG A 8 -2.04 -4.62 6.13
C ARG A 8 -2.47 -3.65 5.03
N ASN A 9 -3.75 -3.64 4.67
CA ASN A 9 -4.30 -2.83 3.60
C ASN A 9 -5.15 -1.65 4.10
N LEU A 10 -5.36 -1.48 5.41
CA LEU A 10 -6.16 -0.36 5.95
C LEU A 10 -5.54 1.00 5.60
N ALA A 11 -4.22 1.14 5.68
CA ALA A 11 -3.55 2.38 5.30
C ALA A 11 -3.72 2.70 3.80
N LYS A 12 -3.57 1.69 2.94
CA LYS A 12 -3.80 1.83 1.48
C LYS A 12 -5.26 2.16 1.15
N TYR A 13 -6.18 1.60 1.93
CA TYR A 13 -7.61 1.89 1.81
C TYR A 13 -7.89 3.37 2.10
N LEU A 14 -7.33 3.92 3.18
CA LEU A 14 -7.46 5.36 3.51
C LEU A 14 -6.81 6.26 2.46
N ALA A 15 -5.63 5.88 1.95
CA ALA A 15 -4.93 6.62 0.91
C ALA A 15 -5.58 6.53 -0.49
N GLY A 16 -6.62 5.69 -0.67
CA GLY A 16 -7.28 5.49 -1.96
C GLY A 16 -6.44 4.73 -2.99
N GLU A 17 -5.40 4.01 -2.57
CA GLU A 17 -4.45 3.31 -3.46
C GLU A 17 -4.92 1.90 -3.87
N LEU A 18 -6.02 1.42 -3.30
CA LEU A 18 -6.53 0.09 -3.61
C LEU A 18 -7.32 0.07 -4.91
N SER A 19 -7.18 -1.03 -5.66
CA SER A 19 -8.02 -1.25 -6.84
C SER A 19 -9.49 -1.41 -6.44
N PRO A 20 -10.46 -1.07 -7.32
CA PRO A 20 -11.89 -1.22 -7.02
C PRO A 20 -12.30 -2.59 -6.44
N PRO A 21 -11.84 -3.76 -6.97
CA PRO A 21 -12.21 -5.05 -6.40
C PRO A 21 -11.58 -5.31 -5.01
N GLU A 22 -10.42 -4.75 -4.71
CA GLU A 22 -9.79 -4.87 -3.39
C GLU A 22 -10.51 -3.99 -2.37
N LYS A 23 -10.89 -2.77 -2.78
CA LYS A 23 -11.68 -1.84 -1.97
C LYS A 23 -12.99 -2.49 -1.52
N ALA A 24 -13.76 -3.08 -2.45
CA ALA A 24 -15.01 -3.77 -2.14
C ALA A 24 -14.83 -4.95 -1.16
N LYS A 25 -13.72 -5.71 -1.28
CA LYS A 25 -13.39 -6.80 -0.34
C LYS A 25 -13.08 -6.31 1.08
N ILE A 26 -12.48 -5.13 1.21
CA ILE A 26 -12.22 -4.52 2.52
C ILE A 26 -13.51 -3.95 3.10
N GLU A 27 -14.29 -3.21 2.32
CA GLU A 27 -15.58 -2.64 2.74
C GLU A 27 -16.54 -3.72 3.26
N SER A 28 -16.70 -4.81 2.50
CA SER A 28 -17.50 -5.96 2.94
C SER A 28 -16.99 -6.61 4.24
N HIS A 29 -15.68 -6.62 4.49
CA HIS A 29 -15.14 -7.12 5.75
C HIS A 29 -15.39 -6.14 6.91
N LEU A 30 -15.20 -4.84 6.68
CA LEU A 30 -15.43 -3.79 7.68
C LEU A 30 -16.89 -3.74 8.15
N GLN A 31 -17.85 -4.05 7.26
CA GLN A 31 -19.26 -4.16 7.62
C GLN A 31 -19.56 -5.26 8.65
N ILE A 32 -18.72 -6.30 8.74
CA ILE A 32 -18.95 -7.48 9.57
C ILE A 32 -18.00 -7.50 10.78
N CYS A 33 -16.82 -6.88 10.65
CA CYS A 33 -15.75 -6.95 11.64
C CYS A 33 -15.51 -5.61 12.36
N THR A 34 -16.09 -5.48 13.56
CA THR A 34 -15.91 -4.32 14.44
C THR A 34 -14.48 -4.11 14.90
N GLU A 35 -13.66 -5.18 15.01
CA GLU A 35 -12.25 -5.05 15.38
C GLU A 35 -11.44 -4.33 14.29
N CYS A 36 -11.62 -4.71 13.03
CA CYS A 36 -10.96 -4.06 11.90
C CYS A 36 -11.48 -2.63 11.69
N GLU A 37 -12.77 -2.39 11.95
CA GLU A 37 -13.37 -1.06 11.94
C GLU A 37 -12.73 -0.14 13.00
N ARG A 38 -12.55 -0.64 14.23
CA ARG A 38 -11.87 0.13 15.29
C ARG A 38 -10.43 0.46 14.93
N LYS A 39 -9.70 -0.47 14.31
CA LYS A 39 -8.32 -0.22 13.84
C LYS A 39 -8.28 0.84 12.73
N LEU A 40 -9.28 0.84 11.83
CA LEU A 40 -9.41 1.88 10.81
C LEU A 40 -9.63 3.26 11.45
N ASP A 41 -10.52 3.35 12.46
CA ASP A 41 -10.75 4.60 13.20
C ASP A 41 -9.47 5.09 13.91
N GLU A 42 -8.70 4.19 14.52
CA GLU A 42 -7.43 4.51 15.18
C GLU A 42 -6.40 5.10 14.19
N ILE A 43 -6.28 4.54 12.98
CA ILE A 43 -5.39 5.06 11.94
C ILE A 43 -5.88 6.44 11.46
N PHE A 44 -7.19 6.61 11.29
CA PHE A 44 -7.78 7.88 10.84
C PHE A 44 -7.56 9.02 11.86
N GLU A 45 -7.82 8.77 13.15
CA GLU A 45 -7.57 9.77 14.20
C GLU A 45 -6.07 10.11 14.34
N PHE A 46 -5.20 9.13 14.11
CA PHE A 46 -3.76 9.36 14.05
C PHE A 46 -3.37 10.27 12.87
N GLU A 47 -3.90 10.01 11.66
CA GLU A 47 -3.66 10.84 10.48
C GLU A 47 -4.15 12.28 10.69
N LYS A 48 -5.34 12.44 11.27
CA LYS A 48 -5.89 13.75 11.64
C LYS A 48 -5.02 14.49 12.65
N SER A 49 -4.46 13.77 13.63
CA SER A 49 -3.53 14.34 14.60
C SER A 49 -2.24 14.80 13.91
N LEU A 50 -1.71 14.01 12.97
CA LEU A 50 -0.56 14.42 12.16
C LEU A 50 -0.87 15.66 11.31
N GLN A 51 -2.03 15.72 10.66
CA GLN A 51 -2.44 16.90 9.87
C GLN A 51 -2.48 18.17 10.72
N SER A 52 -2.84 18.08 11.99
CA SER A 52 -2.82 19.24 12.89
C SER A 52 -1.42 19.76 13.21
N LEU A 53 -0.40 18.90 13.12
CA LEU A 53 1.01 19.28 13.29
C LEU A 53 1.58 19.92 12.03
N PHE A 54 1.06 19.54 10.86
CA PHE A 54 1.41 20.17 9.60
C PHE A 54 0.65 21.50 9.46
N ILE A 55 1.27 22.58 9.94
CA ILE A 55 0.82 23.94 9.59
C ILE A 55 0.95 24.03 8.07
N PRO A 56 -0.16 24.23 7.32
CA PRO A 56 -0.10 24.34 5.87
C PRO A 56 0.81 25.53 5.56
N HIS A 57 2.01 25.24 5.04
CA HIS A 57 2.90 26.30 4.61
C HIS A 57 2.20 26.99 3.44
N ARG A 58 1.77 28.23 3.66
CA ARG A 58 1.07 28.99 2.62
C ARG A 58 2.00 29.08 1.43
N ALA A 59 1.57 28.51 0.29
CA ALA A 59 2.31 28.67 -0.94
C ALA A 59 2.48 30.18 -1.22
N PRO A 60 3.66 30.64 -1.65
CA PRO A 60 3.85 32.04 -1.98
C PRO A 60 2.87 32.44 -3.09
N GLN A 61 2.29 33.64 -2.99
CA GLN A 61 1.28 34.11 -3.96
C GLN A 61 1.80 34.13 -5.40
N THR A 62 3.12 34.27 -5.55
CA THR A 62 3.82 34.23 -6.84
C THR A 62 3.79 32.85 -7.51
N LEU A 63 3.67 31.75 -6.75
CA LEU A 63 3.65 30.40 -7.31
C LEU A 63 2.41 30.19 -8.19
N ALA A 64 1.25 30.69 -7.75
CA ALA A 64 0.03 30.63 -8.53
C ALA A 64 0.17 31.39 -9.86
N GLN A 65 0.74 32.60 -9.82
CA GLN A 65 0.99 33.42 -11.01
C GLN A 65 2.03 32.78 -11.93
N GLU A 66 3.06 32.15 -11.38
CA GLU A 66 4.09 31.44 -12.15
C GLU A 66 3.51 30.20 -12.84
N ILE A 67 2.66 29.43 -12.15
CA ILE A 67 1.98 28.27 -12.74
C ILE A 67 1.03 28.72 -13.85
N LEU A 68 0.22 29.76 -13.62
CA LEU A 68 -0.72 30.27 -14.62
C LEU A 68 0.01 30.81 -15.86
N SER A 69 1.07 31.60 -15.69
CA SER A 69 1.86 32.10 -16.82
C SER A 69 2.57 30.98 -17.59
N LYS A 70 2.97 29.89 -16.92
CA LYS A 70 3.53 28.69 -17.58
C LYS A 70 2.46 27.89 -18.35
N ILE A 71 1.22 27.83 -17.86
CA ILE A 71 0.09 27.20 -18.56
C ILE A 71 -0.27 28.02 -19.79
N GLU A 72 -0.45 29.33 -19.63
CA GLU A 72 -0.78 30.27 -20.71
C GLU A 72 0.29 30.24 -21.82
N LYS A 73 1.57 30.27 -21.46
CA LYS A 73 2.68 30.13 -22.44
C LYS A 73 2.67 28.80 -23.19
N LYS A 74 2.14 27.72 -22.59
CA LYS A 74 2.05 26.41 -23.25
C LYS A 74 0.80 26.27 -24.12
N GLU A 75 -0.27 27.00 -23.81
CA GLU A 75 -1.46 27.08 -24.67
C GLU A 75 -1.18 27.76 -26.00
N VAL A 76 -0.20 28.68 -26.07
CA VAL A 76 0.23 29.31 -27.34
C VAL A 76 0.98 28.32 -28.27
N LEU A 77 1.42 27.16 -27.76
CA LEU A 77 2.01 26.09 -28.57
C LEU A 77 0.98 25.02 -29.00
N PHE A 78 -0.27 25.13 -28.57
CA PHE A 78 -1.38 24.42 -29.20
C PHE A 78 -1.84 25.24 -30.41
N GLU A 79 -1.07 25.17 -31.51
CA GLU A 79 -1.60 25.59 -32.80
C GLU A 79 -2.94 24.88 -33.03
N PRO A 80 -3.97 25.60 -33.51
CA PRO A 80 -5.24 24.98 -33.86
C PRO A 80 -4.96 23.91 -34.92
N LEU A 81 -5.10 22.65 -34.51
CA LEU A 81 -4.92 21.50 -35.39
C LEU A 81 -5.66 21.76 -36.71
N PRO A 82 -4.97 21.66 -37.86
CA PRO A 82 -5.58 21.93 -39.15
C PRO A 82 -6.84 21.08 -39.30
N LYS A 83 -7.97 21.77 -39.49
CA LYS A 83 -9.30 21.19 -39.75
C LYS A 83 -9.20 20.37 -41.03
N GLY A 84 -8.89 19.09 -40.91
CA GLY A 84 -8.64 18.21 -42.05
C GLY A 84 -7.79 16.98 -41.75
N HIS A 85 -7.05 16.96 -40.63
CA HIS A 85 -6.38 15.74 -40.21
C HIS A 85 -7.36 14.85 -39.45
N THR A 86 -7.73 13.75 -40.12
CA THR A 86 -8.23 12.52 -39.50
C THR A 86 -7.59 12.37 -38.14
N THR A 87 -8.43 12.23 -37.11
CA THR A 87 -7.99 11.93 -35.75
C THR A 87 -7.03 10.75 -35.82
N ILE A 88 -5.72 11.05 -35.80
CA ILE A 88 -4.74 10.06 -35.40
C ILE A 88 -5.07 9.88 -33.93
N VAL A 89 -5.95 8.93 -33.67
CA VAL A 89 -6.07 8.31 -32.36
C VAL A 89 -4.63 7.93 -32.05
N VAL A 90 -3.96 8.72 -31.22
CA VAL A 90 -2.74 8.30 -30.56
C VAL A 90 -3.22 7.24 -29.59
N ALA A 91 -3.55 6.08 -30.16
CA ALA A 91 -3.79 4.87 -29.45
C ALA A 91 -2.51 4.70 -28.65
N SER A 92 -2.63 4.79 -27.33
CA SER A 92 -1.55 4.54 -26.39
C SER A 92 -1.18 3.05 -26.45
N THR A 93 -0.71 2.60 -27.61
CA THR A 93 -0.33 1.22 -27.93
C THR A 93 0.92 0.80 -27.17
N ASN A 94 1.65 1.75 -26.60
CA ASN A 94 2.86 1.49 -25.83
C ASN A 94 2.61 0.74 -24.50
N HIS A 95 1.39 0.77 -23.94
CA HIS A 95 1.12 0.05 -22.69
C HIS A 95 1.15 -1.48 -22.86
N THR A 96 0.72 -2.01 -24.00
CA THR A 96 0.71 -3.47 -24.24
C THR A 96 2.10 -4.01 -24.59
N TRP A 97 2.94 -3.20 -25.24
CA TRP A 97 4.33 -3.56 -25.52
C TRP A 97 5.16 -3.66 -24.23
N PHE A 98 4.99 -2.69 -23.33
CA PHE A 98 5.67 -2.70 -22.04
C PHE A 98 5.29 -3.91 -21.18
N GLN A 99 4.01 -4.30 -21.15
CA GLN A 99 3.56 -5.50 -20.45
C GLN A 99 4.16 -6.80 -21.02
N LYS A 100 4.31 -6.91 -22.35
CA LYS A 100 4.95 -8.07 -22.99
C LYS A 100 6.45 -8.12 -22.70
N PHE A 101 7.11 -6.96 -22.66
CA PHE A 101 8.53 -6.85 -22.33
C PHE A 101 8.81 -7.31 -20.89
N TRP A 102 8.01 -6.84 -19.93
CA TRP A 102 8.14 -7.25 -18.53
C TRP A 102 7.94 -8.76 -18.32
N LYS A 103 7.00 -9.39 -19.03
CA LYS A 103 6.82 -10.85 -18.94
C LYS A 103 8.05 -11.64 -19.40
N ARG A 104 8.70 -11.21 -20.49
CA ARG A 104 9.94 -11.84 -20.97
C ARG A 104 11.09 -11.62 -19.99
N LEU A 105 11.22 -10.41 -19.46
CA LEU A 105 12.27 -10.07 -18.48
C LEU A 105 12.12 -10.88 -17.19
N HIS A 106 10.90 -11.02 -16.67
CA HIS A 106 10.61 -11.85 -15.50
C HIS A 106 10.96 -13.33 -15.72
N TYR A 107 10.71 -13.87 -16.91
CA TYR A 107 11.04 -15.27 -17.20
C TYR A 107 12.55 -15.52 -17.20
N VAL A 108 13.33 -14.64 -17.82
CA VAL A 108 14.80 -14.73 -17.81
C VAL A 108 15.35 -14.60 -16.39
N PHE A 109 14.83 -13.64 -15.61
CA PHE A 109 15.25 -13.43 -14.22
C PHE A 109 14.93 -14.65 -13.34
N PHE A 110 13.74 -15.22 -13.48
CA PHE A 110 13.34 -16.43 -12.77
C PHE A 110 14.22 -17.63 -13.14
N LEU A 111 14.56 -17.79 -14.42
CA LEU A 111 15.45 -18.85 -14.90
C LEU A 111 16.86 -18.74 -14.28
N LEU A 112 17.40 -17.52 -14.18
CA LEU A 112 18.70 -17.26 -13.55
C LEU A 112 18.69 -17.56 -12.04
N ILE A 113 17.62 -17.19 -11.33
CA ILE A 113 17.46 -17.53 -9.90
C ILE A 113 17.40 -19.05 -9.73
N LEU A 114 16.64 -19.74 -10.57
CA LEU A 114 16.48 -21.19 -10.49
C LEU A 114 17.80 -21.90 -10.78
N LEU A 115 18.57 -21.44 -11.77
CA LEU A 115 19.90 -21.94 -12.07
C LEU A 115 20.88 -21.70 -10.89
N GLY A 116 20.84 -20.51 -10.30
CA GLY A 116 21.61 -20.21 -9.08
C GLY A 116 21.25 -21.11 -7.91
N PHE A 117 19.96 -21.43 -7.73
CA PHE A 117 19.49 -22.34 -6.68
C PHE A 117 19.95 -23.78 -6.91
N ILE A 118 19.89 -24.27 -8.16
CA ILE A 118 20.43 -25.58 -8.55
C ILE A 118 21.92 -25.65 -8.25
N LEU A 119 22.69 -24.63 -8.68
CA LEU A 119 24.12 -24.57 -8.39
C LEU A 119 24.40 -24.54 -6.89
N PHE A 120 23.64 -23.75 -6.13
CA PHE A 120 23.79 -23.65 -4.67
C PHE A 120 23.52 -25.00 -3.97
N TRP A 121 22.57 -25.80 -4.46
CA TRP A 121 22.27 -27.12 -3.91
C TRP A 121 23.28 -28.20 -4.33
N ILE A 122 23.81 -28.13 -5.56
CA ILE A 122 24.78 -29.10 -6.07
C ILE A 122 26.19 -28.81 -5.55
N TYR A 123 26.54 -27.54 -5.33
CA TYR A 123 27.85 -27.11 -4.85
C TYR A 123 28.33 -27.85 -3.58
N PRO A 124 27.52 -28.00 -2.50
CA PRO A 124 27.95 -28.74 -1.32
C PRO A 124 28.19 -30.23 -1.58
N LEU A 125 27.53 -30.85 -2.56
CA LEU A 125 27.83 -32.24 -2.96
C LEU A 125 29.22 -32.34 -3.59
N PHE A 126 29.58 -31.38 -4.46
CA PHE A 126 30.91 -31.31 -5.07
C PHE A 126 32.01 -30.91 -4.07
N PHE A 127 31.70 -30.01 -3.13
CA PHE A 127 32.61 -29.59 -2.08
C PHE A 127 32.89 -30.72 -1.06
N SER A 128 31.88 -31.55 -0.76
CA SER A 128 32.05 -32.69 0.14
C SER A 128 32.87 -33.84 -0.47
N LEU A 129 32.91 -33.97 -1.80
CA LEU A 129 33.78 -34.93 -2.49
C LEU A 129 35.24 -34.46 -2.52
N SER A 130 35.48 -33.15 -2.53
CA SER A 130 36.84 -32.59 -2.55
C SER A 130 37.52 -32.61 -1.18
N SER A 131 36.78 -32.76 -0.08
CA SER A 131 37.36 -32.91 1.27
C SER A 131 37.94 -34.30 1.57
N LEU A 132 37.73 -35.31 0.72
CA LEU A 132 38.24 -36.68 0.94
C LEU A 132 39.71 -36.91 0.54
N LYS A 133 40.42 -35.88 0.05
CA LYS A 133 41.83 -36.02 -0.39
C LYS A 133 42.89 -35.52 0.60
N LYS A 134 42.53 -35.03 1.79
CA LYS A 134 43.53 -34.58 2.77
C LYS A 134 43.24 -35.10 4.17
N GLY A 135 44.13 -35.98 4.64
CA GLY A 135 44.58 -35.92 6.03
C GLY A 135 44.05 -37.00 6.96
N LYS A 136 44.66 -38.19 6.89
CA LYS A 136 44.94 -39.01 8.07
C LYS A 136 45.70 -38.18 9.10
N LYS A 137 45.19 -38.14 10.34
CA LYS A 137 45.86 -38.14 11.67
C LYS A 137 44.91 -37.47 12.67
N THR A 138 44.05 -38.25 13.32
CA THR A 138 44.22 -38.68 14.72
C THR A 138 44.55 -37.54 15.68
N THR A 139 43.58 -37.12 16.49
CA THR A 139 43.70 -37.17 17.96
C THR A 139 42.36 -36.85 18.59
N SER A 140 41.88 -37.82 19.37
CA SER A 140 40.72 -37.74 20.24
C SER A 140 40.97 -36.74 21.35
N LYS A 141 39.95 -35.93 21.69
CA LYS A 141 39.71 -35.51 23.06
C LYS A 141 38.22 -35.24 23.24
N SER A 142 37.64 -36.09 24.08
CA SER A 142 36.34 -35.96 24.72
C SER A 142 36.17 -34.59 25.39
N PHE A 143 34.98 -34.01 25.30
CA PHE A 143 34.36 -33.45 26.50
C PHE A 143 32.83 -33.44 26.35
N THR A 144 32.22 -34.20 27.24
CA THR A 144 30.81 -34.18 27.61
C THR A 144 30.44 -32.83 28.20
N SER A 145 29.22 -32.36 27.94
CA SER A 145 28.18 -32.17 28.97
C SER A 145 27.15 -31.09 28.59
N LEU A 146 25.89 -31.52 28.66
CA LEU A 146 24.73 -30.82 29.23
C LEU A 146 24.61 -29.30 28.97
N ASN A 147 23.53 -28.91 28.30
CA ASN A 147 22.71 -27.84 28.88
C ASN A 147 21.21 -28.03 28.62
N LYS A 148 20.48 -28.20 29.72
CA LYS A 148 19.02 -28.24 29.85
C LYS A 148 18.51 -26.81 30.07
N ASN A 149 17.22 -26.61 29.77
CA ASN A 149 16.34 -25.55 30.27
C ASN A 149 16.30 -24.22 29.49
N SER A 150 15.17 -23.95 28.83
CA SER A 150 14.39 -22.76 29.15
C SER A 150 12.92 -22.90 28.71
N LEU A 151 12.13 -23.57 29.55
CA LEU A 151 10.67 -23.50 29.54
C LEU A 151 10.26 -22.14 30.12
N ARG A 152 10.03 -21.15 29.25
CA ARG A 152 9.56 -19.82 29.64
C ARG A 152 8.03 -19.80 29.71
N LYS A 153 7.48 -19.99 30.92
CA LYS A 153 6.07 -19.77 31.27
C LYS A 153 5.65 -18.35 30.87
N LYS A 154 4.73 -18.23 29.89
CA LYS A 154 4.01 -16.97 29.62
C LYS A 154 2.87 -16.84 30.63
N LYS A 155 2.97 -15.79 31.44
CA LYS A 155 1.98 -15.33 32.42
C LYS A 155 0.74 -14.84 31.66
N VAL A 156 -0.39 -15.50 31.87
CA VAL A 156 -1.71 -15.09 31.36
C VAL A 156 -2.16 -13.89 32.20
N LEU A 157 -2.28 -12.74 31.55
CA LEU A 157 -2.86 -11.53 32.13
C LEU A 157 -4.39 -11.64 32.00
N SER A 158 -5.08 -11.58 33.13
CA SER A 158 -6.54 -11.55 33.19
C SER A 158 -7.09 -10.24 32.60
N PRO A 159 -8.18 -10.29 31.81
CA PRO A 159 -8.81 -9.09 31.27
C PRO A 159 -9.58 -8.34 32.35
N SER A 160 -9.30 -7.04 32.44
CA SER A 160 -9.95 -6.05 33.31
C SER A 160 -11.46 -5.92 32.99
N PRO A 161 -12.36 -5.91 33.99
CA PRO A 161 -13.80 -5.72 33.81
C PRO A 161 -14.13 -4.23 33.77
N PHE A 162 -13.80 -3.53 32.68
CA PHE A 162 -14.06 -2.09 32.60
C PHE A 162 -14.28 -1.61 31.16
N SER A 163 -15.40 -1.99 30.51
CA SER A 163 -15.76 -1.30 29.25
C SER A 163 -17.21 -1.38 28.76
N LYS A 164 -18.18 -1.95 29.50
CA LYS A 164 -19.52 -2.13 28.93
C LYS A 164 -20.38 -0.85 28.83
N GLU A 165 -19.99 0.24 29.49
CA GLU A 165 -20.84 1.45 29.55
C GLU A 165 -20.45 2.57 28.55
N LYS A 166 -19.31 2.44 27.84
CA LYS A 166 -18.87 3.43 26.84
C LYS A 166 -19.29 3.12 25.40
N GLU A 167 -19.88 1.96 25.15
CA GLU A 167 -20.12 1.47 23.79
C GLU A 167 -21.40 2.07 23.17
N THR A 168 -22.45 2.31 23.97
CA THR A 168 -23.73 2.85 23.47
C THR A 168 -23.67 4.33 23.07
N LYS A 169 -22.80 5.13 23.69
CA LYS A 169 -22.60 6.55 23.30
C LYS A 169 -21.74 6.71 22.03
N ARG A 170 -20.93 5.72 21.67
CA ARG A 170 -20.00 5.82 20.53
C ARG A 170 -20.69 5.59 19.17
N VAL A 171 -21.69 4.70 19.12
CA VAL A 171 -22.47 4.41 17.89
C VAL A 171 -23.28 5.62 17.43
N SER A 172 -23.85 6.40 18.36
CA SER A 172 -24.63 7.61 18.02
C SER A 172 -23.79 8.73 17.38
N ASN A 173 -22.50 8.83 17.72
CA ASN A 173 -21.66 9.92 17.21
C ASN A 173 -21.08 9.60 15.81
N LYS A 174 -20.90 8.31 15.50
CA LYS A 174 -20.31 7.85 14.22
C LYS A 174 -21.21 8.16 13.01
N SER A 175 -22.53 8.00 13.18
CA SER A 175 -23.52 8.38 12.16
C SER A 175 -23.49 9.88 11.83
N LYS A 176 -23.26 10.75 12.83
CA LYS A 176 -23.21 12.20 12.61
C LYS A 176 -21.98 12.63 11.81
N ILE A 177 -20.82 12.02 12.06
CA ILE A 177 -19.56 12.36 11.37
C ILE A 177 -19.61 11.91 9.91
N TRP A 178 -20.10 10.69 9.64
CA TRP A 178 -20.24 10.18 8.27
C TRP A 178 -21.23 11.02 7.43
N ASN A 179 -22.39 11.36 7.99
CA ASN A 179 -23.37 12.23 7.33
C ASN A 179 -22.80 13.63 7.02
N GLN A 180 -21.92 14.15 7.88
CA GLN A 180 -21.28 15.45 7.64
C GLN A 180 -20.25 15.37 6.51
N TYR A 181 -19.49 14.27 6.43
CA TYR A 181 -18.51 14.06 5.37
C TYR A 181 -19.20 13.89 4.00
N GLU A 182 -20.28 13.10 3.94
CA GLU A 182 -21.07 12.89 2.73
C GLU A 182 -21.71 14.19 2.23
N LYS A 183 -22.23 15.04 3.14
CA LYS A 183 -22.71 16.39 2.79
C LYS A 183 -21.61 17.26 2.18
N ASN A 184 -20.41 17.26 2.76
CA ASN A 184 -19.30 18.06 2.24
C ASN A 184 -18.84 17.55 0.86
N LEU A 185 -18.85 16.23 0.65
CA LEU A 185 -18.49 15.61 -0.61
C LEU A 185 -19.48 15.96 -1.72
N ASN A 186 -20.78 15.86 -1.43
CA ASN A 186 -21.83 16.24 -2.38
C ASN A 186 -21.78 17.73 -2.72
N LYS A 187 -21.50 18.60 -1.73
CA LYS A 187 -21.34 20.04 -1.97
C LYS A 187 -20.14 20.36 -2.86
N ALA A 188 -19.05 19.62 -2.72
CA ALA A 188 -17.88 19.75 -3.60
C ALA A 188 -18.18 19.24 -5.02
N LEU A 189 -18.93 18.14 -5.15
CA LEU A 189 -19.37 17.64 -6.45
C LEU A 189 -20.31 18.62 -7.14
N ASP A 190 -21.30 19.19 -6.45
CA ASP A 190 -22.19 20.21 -6.99
C ASP A 190 -21.43 21.45 -7.44
N PHE A 191 -20.38 21.85 -6.71
CA PHE A 191 -19.51 22.95 -7.13
C PHE A 191 -18.78 22.63 -8.44
N CYS A 192 -18.22 21.42 -8.56
CA CYS A 192 -17.53 20.98 -9.78
C CYS A 192 -18.47 20.79 -10.98
N TYR A 193 -19.68 20.24 -10.78
CA TYR A 193 -20.64 20.02 -11.86
C TYR A 193 -21.45 21.27 -12.22
N GLY A 194 -21.70 22.16 -11.26
CA GLY A 194 -22.38 23.43 -11.46
C GLY A 194 -21.56 24.41 -12.30
N TRP A 195 -20.24 24.40 -12.17
CA TRP A 195 -19.34 25.24 -12.96
C TRP A 195 -19.48 25.00 -14.47
N LYS A 196 -19.76 23.75 -14.87
CA LYS A 196 -19.91 23.35 -16.28
C LYS A 196 -21.19 23.84 -16.96
N LYS A 197 -22.15 24.39 -16.21
CA LYS A 197 -23.48 24.79 -16.74
C LYS A 197 -23.56 26.26 -17.14
N ASN A 198 -22.59 27.09 -16.77
CA ASN A 198 -22.59 28.53 -17.02
C ASN A 198 -21.62 28.97 -18.15
N GLU A 199 -21.01 28.03 -18.87
CA GLU A 199 -20.14 28.31 -20.04
C GLU A 199 -20.87 28.18 -21.39
N LYS A 200 -22.19 28.40 -21.44
CA LYS A 200 -22.96 28.45 -22.68
C LYS A 200 -23.57 29.83 -22.93
#